data_AF-A0A7V2HEW2-F1
#
_entry.id   AF-A0A7V2HEW2-F1
#
_cell.length_a   1.000
_cell.length_b   1.000
_cell.length_c   1.000
_cell.angle_alpha   90.00
_cell.angle_beta   90.00
_cell.angle_gamma   90.00
#
_symmetry.space_group_name_H-M   'P 1'
#
loop_
_entity.id
_entity.type
_entity.pdbx_description
1 polymer ?
#
loop_
_entity_poly.entity_id
_entity_poly.type
_entity_poly.pdbx_seq_one_letter_code
_entity_poly.pdbx_strand_id
1 'polypeptide(L)'
;MPPSDRSRTDALAILTTAELQKRFRDSPTLPIERLLNTGSVRLDVGRRHVYRDSFWKGSFARDTALGRIEFPWGARPFAQGSFWKRFDRIENGVCRGHVVNYELHSVPGDPEVRALSYPKADRAYFTPGAPFLLLNYRNDPYRIVYDTIKVIGPDQAIGVMHLGTFPEGLEFATFFMERHNYPFLKMSAADFRMLAALPGVEPVRPAAAGGEWEGTLLSLADPDRVLLSKVNPLRLRVTADGADSLIRFRYRVGWGEGADLVAGSGSLAVSEEFDESAGQASFSGSAVFLPRSAGHPDAMAGRWVTSDGRLLGFPGMHQYAEPAGDRFGFYFFLERRPGD
;
A
#
# COMPACT_ATOMS: atom_id res chain seq x y z
N MET A 1 -12.12 -18.26 -16.71
CA MET A 1 -10.83 -17.93 -16.04
C MET A 1 -11.05 -18.00 -14.54
N PRO A 2 -10.30 -18.83 -13.79
CA PRO A 2 -10.34 -18.75 -12.33
C PRO A 2 -9.68 -17.42 -11.92
N PRO A 3 -10.14 -16.77 -10.84
CA PRO A 3 -9.51 -15.55 -10.36
C PRO A 3 -8.08 -15.88 -9.91
N SER A 4 -7.13 -15.17 -10.54
CA SER A 4 -5.71 -15.19 -10.24
C SER A 4 -5.46 -14.91 -8.76
N ASP A 5 -4.75 -15.83 -8.13
CA ASP A 5 -3.92 -15.69 -6.93
C ASP A 5 -4.19 -14.44 -6.07
N ARG A 6 -5.26 -14.49 -5.26
CA ARG A 6 -5.38 -13.58 -4.12
C ARG A 6 -4.23 -13.90 -3.18
N SER A 7 -3.46 -12.89 -2.82
CA SER A 7 -2.40 -13.05 -1.82
C SER A 7 -2.97 -13.80 -0.61
N ARG A 8 -2.20 -14.74 -0.07
CA ARG A 8 -2.57 -15.53 1.13
C ARG A 8 -2.93 -14.64 2.33
N THR A 9 -2.55 -13.36 2.27
CA THR A 9 -2.80 -12.26 3.22
C THR A 9 -4.18 -11.62 3.06
N ASP A 10 -4.67 -11.39 1.83
CA ASP A 10 -6.03 -10.88 1.56
C ASP A 10 -7.13 -11.88 2.00
N ALA A 11 -6.79 -13.16 2.11
CA ALA A 11 -7.71 -14.21 2.52
C ALA A 11 -8.14 -14.11 4.00
N LEU A 12 -7.38 -13.43 4.85
CA LEU A 12 -7.72 -13.28 6.28
C LEU A 12 -8.64 -12.09 6.56
N ALA A 13 -8.57 -11.06 5.73
CA ALA A 13 -9.42 -9.86 5.85
C ALA A 13 -10.91 -10.14 5.59
N ILE A 14 -11.26 -11.33 5.08
CA ILE A 14 -12.64 -11.75 4.82
C ILE A 14 -13.17 -12.79 5.82
N LEU A 15 -12.42 -13.08 6.89
CA LEU A 15 -12.85 -14.05 7.90
C LEU A 15 -13.91 -13.47 8.85
N THR A 16 -14.74 -14.36 9.37
CA THR A 16 -15.72 -14.08 10.44
C THR A 16 -15.04 -13.96 11.79
N THR A 17 -15.78 -13.42 12.76
CA THR A 17 -15.34 -13.27 14.15
C THR A 17 -14.93 -14.62 14.74
N ALA A 18 -15.77 -15.65 14.55
CA ALA A 18 -15.51 -17.00 15.05
C ALA A 18 -14.24 -17.63 14.44
N GLU A 19 -14.01 -17.43 13.13
CA GLU A 19 -12.83 -17.96 12.44
C GLU A 19 -11.53 -17.28 12.93
N LEU A 20 -11.54 -15.96 13.10
CA LEU A 20 -10.39 -15.23 13.64
C LEU A 20 -10.14 -15.58 15.11
N GLN A 21 -11.18 -15.67 15.94
CA GLN A 21 -11.05 -16.05 17.34
C GLN A 21 -10.55 -17.48 17.54
N LYS A 22 -11.00 -18.42 16.71
CA LYS A 22 -10.45 -19.78 16.71
C LYS A 22 -8.95 -19.76 16.41
N ARG A 23 -8.52 -19.02 15.39
CA ARG A 23 -7.10 -18.87 15.06
C ARG A 23 -6.32 -18.17 16.17
N PHE A 24 -6.90 -17.16 16.80
CA PHE A 24 -6.31 -16.48 17.96
C PHE A 24 -6.07 -17.49 19.09
N ARG A 25 -7.05 -18.35 19.41
CA ARG A 25 -6.89 -19.39 20.42
C ARG A 25 -5.77 -20.37 20.06
N ASP A 26 -5.82 -20.90 18.85
CA ASP A 26 -4.98 -22.02 18.39
C ASP A 26 -3.53 -21.61 18.10
N SER A 27 -3.26 -20.32 17.88
CA SER A 27 -1.92 -19.83 17.54
C SER A 27 -1.12 -19.41 18.78
N PRO A 28 0.17 -19.74 18.87
CA PRO A 28 1.08 -19.09 19.81
C PRO A 28 1.26 -17.62 19.42
N THR A 29 1.58 -16.76 20.39
CA THR A 29 2.03 -15.39 20.08
C THR A 29 3.53 -15.36 19.94
N LEU A 30 4.03 -14.66 18.91
CA LEU A 30 5.42 -14.27 18.83
C LEU A 30 5.74 -13.17 19.86
N PRO A 31 7.04 -12.94 20.17
CA PRO A 31 7.49 -11.90 21.09
C PRO A 31 7.06 -10.49 20.69
N ILE A 32 6.99 -9.57 21.67
CA ILE A 32 6.52 -8.19 21.48
C ILE A 32 7.37 -7.40 20.47
N GLU A 33 8.65 -7.74 20.33
CA GLU A 33 9.58 -7.19 19.35
C GLU A 33 9.09 -7.39 17.92
N ARG A 34 8.30 -8.43 17.67
CA ARG A 34 7.68 -8.68 16.37
C ARG A 34 6.56 -7.71 16.03
N LEU A 35 6.12 -6.83 16.94
CA LEU A 35 5.24 -5.71 16.60
C LEU A 35 6.01 -4.53 16.00
N LEU A 36 7.28 -4.33 16.34
CA LEU A 36 8.04 -3.16 15.92
C LEU A 36 8.05 -3.00 14.41
N ASN A 37 7.90 -1.76 13.95
CA ASN A 37 8.07 -1.37 12.56
C ASN A 37 9.52 -0.92 12.34
N THR A 38 10.20 -1.56 11.39
CA THR A 38 11.61 -1.27 11.07
C THR A 38 11.76 -0.23 9.96
N GLY A 39 10.69 0.06 9.22
CA GLY A 39 10.76 0.86 7.99
C GLY A 39 11.45 0.13 6.83
N SER A 40 11.78 -1.15 6.97
CA SER A 40 12.39 -1.93 5.90
C SER A 40 11.45 -2.07 4.70
N VAL A 41 12.03 -2.09 3.51
CA VAL A 41 11.29 -2.19 2.25
C VAL A 41 11.83 -3.37 1.47
N ARG A 42 10.94 -4.23 0.99
CA ARG A 42 11.26 -5.36 0.13
C ARG A 42 10.34 -5.33 -1.09
N LEU A 43 10.94 -5.42 -2.26
CA LEU A 43 10.23 -5.51 -3.53
C LEU A 43 10.14 -6.98 -3.95
N ASP A 44 8.94 -7.43 -4.27
CA ASP A 44 8.69 -8.74 -4.89
C ASP A 44 8.31 -8.49 -6.34
N VAL A 45 9.31 -8.52 -7.22
CA VAL A 45 9.12 -8.29 -8.67
C VAL A 45 8.25 -9.39 -9.28
N GLY A 46 8.38 -10.63 -8.79
CA GLY A 46 7.59 -11.76 -9.24
C GLY A 46 6.09 -11.54 -9.01
N ARG A 47 5.72 -11.08 -7.82
CA ARG A 47 4.31 -10.78 -7.49
C ARG A 47 3.88 -9.35 -7.82
N ARG A 48 4.80 -8.49 -8.26
CA ARG A 48 4.57 -7.03 -8.42
C ARG A 48 4.05 -6.37 -7.16
N HIS A 49 4.67 -6.65 -6.03
CA HIS A 49 4.27 -6.13 -4.73
C HIS A 49 5.41 -5.44 -4.00
N VAL A 50 5.08 -4.33 -3.35
CA VAL A 50 5.93 -3.65 -2.37
C VAL A 50 5.51 -4.16 -0.99
N TYR A 51 6.47 -4.62 -0.21
CA TYR A 51 6.33 -4.93 1.20
C TYR A 51 7.09 -3.86 1.98
N ARG A 52 6.37 -3.10 2.82
CA ARG A 52 6.94 -1.96 3.54
C ARG A 52 6.58 -2.07 5.01
N ASP A 53 7.59 -2.26 5.86
CA ASP A 53 7.41 -2.43 7.29
C ASP A 53 7.27 -1.10 8.04
N SER A 54 6.34 -0.26 7.58
CA SER A 54 6.10 1.06 8.17
C SER A 54 4.85 1.11 9.02
N PHE A 55 3.88 0.24 8.71
CA PHE A 55 2.62 0.14 9.43
C PHE A 55 2.10 -1.29 9.49
N TRP A 56 1.32 -1.57 10.52
CA TRP A 56 0.33 -2.64 10.54
C TRP A 56 -0.99 -2.11 10.01
N LYS A 57 -1.51 -2.75 8.98
CA LYS A 57 -2.82 -2.51 8.40
C LYS A 57 -3.83 -3.44 9.05
N GLY A 58 -4.87 -2.89 9.68
CA GLY A 58 -5.91 -3.65 10.35
C GLY A 58 -7.23 -3.70 9.57
N SER A 59 -7.92 -4.84 9.61
CA SER A 59 -9.29 -5.00 9.10
C SER A 59 -10.14 -5.76 10.12
N PHE A 60 -11.40 -5.38 10.25
CA PHE A 60 -12.33 -6.03 11.15
C PHE A 60 -12.93 -7.29 10.52
N ALA A 61 -13.37 -8.22 11.36
CA ALA A 61 -14.07 -9.41 10.92
C ALA A 61 -15.33 -9.04 10.13
N ARG A 62 -15.57 -9.71 9.00
CA ARG A 62 -16.61 -9.33 8.02
C ARG A 62 -18.04 -9.30 8.56
N ASP A 63 -18.30 -10.03 9.64
CA ASP A 63 -19.62 -10.21 10.23
C ASP A 63 -19.96 -9.14 11.29
N THR A 64 -18.98 -8.37 11.73
CA THR A 64 -19.14 -7.24 12.67
C THR A 64 -19.74 -6.01 11.99
N ALA A 65 -20.32 -5.08 12.77
CA ALA A 65 -20.82 -3.81 12.24
C ALA A 65 -19.71 -3.01 11.52
N LEU A 66 -18.50 -2.99 12.10
CA LEU A 66 -17.34 -2.34 11.51
C LEU A 66 -16.90 -3.03 10.21
N GLY A 67 -16.83 -4.36 10.19
CA GLY A 67 -16.52 -5.11 8.97
C GLY A 67 -17.57 -4.92 7.86
N ARG A 68 -18.85 -4.80 8.18
CA ARG A 68 -19.88 -4.50 7.18
C ARG A 68 -19.74 -3.10 6.58
N ILE A 69 -19.25 -2.13 7.36
CA ILE A 69 -18.91 -0.79 6.85
C ILE A 69 -17.69 -0.86 5.92
N GLU A 70 -16.72 -1.73 6.19
CA GLU A 70 -15.58 -1.98 5.28
C GLU A 70 -15.98 -2.67 3.98
N PHE A 71 -16.98 -3.55 4.04
CA PHE A 71 -17.40 -4.41 2.93
C PHE A 71 -18.91 -4.28 2.62
N PRO A 72 -19.42 -3.09 2.27
CA PRO A 72 -20.87 -2.84 2.23
C PRO A 72 -21.65 -3.67 1.19
N TRP A 73 -20.96 -4.34 0.25
CA TRP A 73 -21.60 -5.11 -0.84
C TRP A 73 -20.83 -6.38 -1.24
N GLY A 74 -20.14 -7.03 -0.30
CA GLY A 74 -19.58 -8.38 -0.46
C GLY A 74 -18.47 -8.59 -1.51
N ALA A 75 -18.06 -7.59 -2.29
CA ALA A 75 -17.12 -7.85 -3.40
C ALA A 75 -16.10 -6.76 -3.76
N ARG A 76 -15.98 -5.63 -3.06
CA ARG A 76 -14.85 -4.71 -3.29
C ARG A 76 -14.38 -4.12 -1.96
N PRO A 77 -13.10 -4.28 -1.58
CA PRO A 77 -12.55 -3.65 -0.39
C PRO A 77 -12.53 -2.13 -0.63
N PHE A 78 -13.61 -1.45 -0.21
CA PHE A 78 -13.66 0.01 -0.22
C PHE A 78 -12.85 0.61 0.95
N ALA A 79 -12.26 -0.23 1.80
CA ALA A 79 -11.22 0.17 2.74
C ALA A 79 -10.03 -0.78 2.63
N GLN A 80 -8.87 -0.24 2.28
CA GLN A 80 -7.58 -0.91 2.35
C GLN A 80 -7.12 -0.98 3.82
N GLY A 81 -7.91 -1.60 4.69
CA GLY A 81 -7.77 -1.58 6.15
C GLY A 81 -8.64 -0.49 6.78
N SER A 82 -9.23 -0.76 7.96
CA SER A 82 -10.06 0.11 8.84
C SER A 82 -9.31 0.84 9.95
N PHE A 83 -8.06 0.47 10.19
CA PHE A 83 -7.16 1.29 10.99
C PHE A 83 -5.72 0.91 10.68
N TRP A 84 -4.80 1.77 11.08
CA TRP A 84 -3.38 1.54 10.90
C TRP A 84 -2.65 1.84 12.20
N LYS A 85 -1.69 0.99 12.55
CA LYS A 85 -0.88 1.14 13.76
C LYS A 85 0.59 1.12 13.39
N ARG A 86 1.38 1.96 14.04
CA ARG A 86 2.83 1.92 13.98
C ARG A 86 3.38 1.71 15.38
N PHE A 87 4.35 0.82 15.52
CA PHE A 87 5.05 0.55 16.78
C PHE A 87 6.52 0.93 16.60
N ASP A 88 6.96 1.93 17.35
CA ASP A 88 8.23 2.62 17.09
C ASP A 88 9.37 2.12 17.98
N ARG A 89 9.07 1.74 19.22
CA ARG A 89 10.11 1.39 20.21
C ARG A 89 9.60 0.52 21.34
N ILE A 90 10.53 -0.17 22.00
CA ILE A 90 10.30 -0.88 23.26
C ILE A 90 11.23 -0.30 24.34
N GLU A 91 10.66 0.08 25.47
CA GLU A 91 11.37 0.60 26.64
C GLU A 91 10.86 -0.13 27.88
N ASN A 92 11.76 -0.74 28.66
CA ASN A 92 11.39 -1.46 29.90
C ASN A 92 10.28 -2.51 29.70
N GLY A 93 10.32 -3.27 28.60
CA GLY A 93 9.31 -4.28 28.25
C GLY A 93 7.97 -3.73 27.77
N VAL A 94 7.90 -2.42 27.47
CA VAL A 94 6.70 -1.73 27.01
C VAL A 94 6.91 -1.25 25.59
N CYS A 95 6.09 -1.73 24.65
CA CYS A 95 6.10 -1.24 23.29
C CYS A 95 5.23 0.03 23.18
N ARG A 96 5.74 1.03 22.48
CA ARG A 96 5.10 2.32 22.22
C ARG A 96 4.92 2.53 20.73
N GLY A 97 3.95 3.35 20.37
CA GLY A 97 3.64 3.61 18.98
C GLY A 97 2.63 4.73 18.81
N HIS A 98 1.93 4.70 17.68
CA HIS A 98 0.81 5.59 17.40
C HIS A 98 -0.18 4.93 16.43
N VAL A 99 -1.45 5.34 16.51
CA VAL A 99 -2.48 4.98 15.53
C VAL A 99 -2.52 6.04 14.44
N VAL A 100 -2.51 5.60 13.19
CA VAL A 100 -2.61 6.44 12.00
C VAL A 100 -4.01 6.31 11.43
N ASN A 101 -4.91 7.22 11.83
CA ASN A 101 -6.26 7.26 11.28
C ASN A 101 -6.36 8.26 10.13
N TYR A 102 -6.45 7.71 8.93
CA TYR A 102 -7.08 8.17 7.68
C TYR A 102 -6.89 9.57 7.08
N GLU A 103 -6.53 10.59 7.86
CA GLU A 103 -6.30 12.00 7.47
C GLU A 103 -6.31 12.93 8.71
N LEU A 104 -6.47 12.40 9.93
CA LEU A 104 -6.51 13.21 11.16
C LEU A 104 -5.14 13.23 11.83
N HIS A 105 -4.29 14.16 11.39
CA HIS A 105 -3.15 14.64 12.17
C HIS A 105 -3.54 15.22 13.55
N SER A 106 -4.84 15.29 13.88
CA SER A 106 -5.35 15.97 15.07
C SER A 106 -5.51 15.09 16.32
N VAL A 107 -5.60 13.75 16.22
CA VAL A 107 -5.73 12.88 17.41
C VAL A 107 -5.10 11.49 17.19
N PRO A 108 -3.76 11.36 17.07
CA PRO A 108 -3.14 10.03 16.98
C PRO A 108 -3.35 9.28 18.31
N GLY A 109 -3.94 8.09 18.26
CA GLY A 109 -4.00 7.22 19.43
C GLY A 109 -2.58 6.88 19.92
N ASP A 110 -2.37 6.83 21.23
CA ASP A 110 -1.08 6.62 21.89
C ASP A 110 -1.05 5.23 22.58
N PRO A 111 -0.80 4.15 21.81
CA PRO A 111 -0.83 2.79 22.30
C PRO A 111 0.39 2.46 23.18
N GLU A 112 0.10 1.72 24.24
CA GLU A 112 1.03 1.04 25.11
C GLU A 112 0.77 -0.46 25.02
N VAL A 113 1.78 -1.26 24.64
CA VAL A 113 1.65 -2.72 24.58
C VAL A 113 2.56 -3.41 25.58
N ARG A 114 2.02 -4.41 26.28
CA ARG A 114 2.76 -5.29 27.21
C ARG A 114 2.44 -6.75 26.93
N ALA A 115 3.44 -7.62 27.10
CA ALA A 115 3.19 -9.06 27.11
C ALA A 115 2.63 -9.47 28.48
N LEU A 116 1.51 -10.22 28.48
CA LEU A 116 0.84 -10.73 29.67
C LEU A 116 0.37 -12.16 29.44
N SER A 117 0.02 -12.85 30.52
CA SER A 117 -0.73 -14.12 30.47
C SER A 117 -2.19 -13.86 30.80
N TYR A 118 -3.11 -14.45 30.03
CA TYR A 118 -4.53 -14.22 30.28
C TYR A 118 -4.98 -14.92 31.58
N PRO A 119 -5.57 -14.19 32.55
CA PRO A 119 -5.71 -14.70 33.92
C PRO A 119 -6.94 -15.60 34.15
N LYS A 120 -7.88 -15.66 33.21
CA LYS A 120 -9.19 -16.30 33.39
C LYS A 120 -9.50 -17.36 32.35
N ALA A 121 -10.50 -18.19 32.63
CA ALA A 121 -11.05 -19.19 31.70
C ALA A 121 -12.43 -18.78 31.13
N ASP A 122 -12.74 -17.50 31.15
CA ASP A 122 -14.07 -16.94 30.85
C ASP A 122 -14.28 -16.54 29.38
N ARG A 123 -13.22 -16.61 28.56
CA ARG A 123 -13.27 -16.23 27.14
C ARG A 123 -12.90 -17.37 26.22
N ALA A 124 -13.78 -17.65 25.26
CA ALA A 124 -13.65 -18.78 24.34
C ALA A 124 -12.46 -18.67 23.36
N TYR A 125 -11.83 -17.50 23.21
CA TYR A 125 -10.62 -17.32 22.39
C TYR A 125 -9.34 -17.33 23.21
N PHE A 126 -9.44 -17.37 24.53
CA PHE A 126 -8.27 -17.54 25.40
C PHE A 126 -8.14 -18.98 25.88
N THR A 127 -6.88 -19.33 26.13
CA THR A 127 -6.49 -20.47 26.96
C THR A 127 -5.86 -19.86 28.22
N PRO A 128 -6.30 -20.24 29.43
CA PRO A 128 -5.74 -19.70 30.67
C PRO A 128 -4.21 -19.81 30.71
N GLY A 129 -3.54 -18.74 31.14
CA GLY A 129 -2.07 -18.68 31.21
C GLY A 129 -1.39 -18.44 29.86
N ALA A 130 -2.09 -18.56 28.73
CA ALA A 130 -1.49 -18.35 27.42
C ALA A 130 -0.99 -16.91 27.26
N PRO A 131 0.21 -16.71 26.70
CA PRO A 131 0.76 -15.38 26.47
C PRO A 131 -0.02 -14.67 25.37
N PHE A 132 -0.18 -13.36 25.56
CA PHE A 132 -0.74 -12.43 24.58
C PHE A 132 -0.15 -11.03 24.82
N LEU A 133 -0.44 -10.12 23.89
CA LEU A 133 -0.03 -8.73 23.96
C LEU A 133 -1.26 -7.88 24.30
N LEU A 134 -1.23 -7.18 25.43
CA LEU A 134 -2.29 -6.23 25.81
C LEU A 134 -1.91 -4.83 25.34
N LEU A 135 -2.73 -4.24 24.50
CA LEU A 135 -2.61 -2.85 24.07
C LEU A 135 -3.65 -2.00 24.82
N ASN A 136 -3.18 -0.96 25.51
CA ASN A 136 -4.02 0.10 26.08
C ASN A 136 -3.68 1.44 25.44
N TYR A 137 -4.66 2.31 25.28
CA TYR A 137 -4.40 3.69 24.87
C TYR A 137 -4.20 4.60 26.07
N ARG A 138 -3.24 5.52 25.97
CA ARG A 138 -2.97 6.50 27.04
C ARG A 138 -3.76 7.80 26.91
N ASN A 139 -4.32 8.09 25.74
CA ASN A 139 -4.96 9.36 25.41
C ASN A 139 -6.41 9.19 24.94
N ASP A 140 -7.22 10.19 25.25
CA ASP A 140 -8.59 10.28 24.77
C ASP A 140 -8.65 10.54 23.26
N PRO A 141 -9.71 10.09 22.56
CA PRO A 141 -10.86 9.35 23.08
C PRO A 141 -10.61 7.83 23.24
N TYR A 142 -9.40 7.36 22.93
CA TYR A 142 -9.13 5.91 22.79
C TYR A 142 -8.97 5.17 24.12
N ARG A 143 -8.86 5.86 25.26
CA ARG A 143 -8.74 5.24 26.60
C ARG A 143 -9.90 4.31 26.97
N ILE A 144 -11.05 4.45 26.32
CA ILE A 144 -12.22 3.61 26.55
C ILE A 144 -12.08 2.20 25.97
N VAL A 145 -11.06 1.96 25.13
CA VAL A 145 -10.82 0.66 24.49
C VAL A 145 -9.45 0.08 24.86
N TYR A 146 -9.39 -1.25 24.90
CA TYR A 146 -8.13 -1.99 24.89
C TYR A 146 -8.19 -3.13 23.88
N ASP A 147 -7.04 -3.57 23.39
CA ASP A 147 -6.95 -4.72 22.49
C ASP A 147 -6.13 -5.83 23.11
N THR A 148 -6.61 -7.07 22.97
CA THR A 148 -5.78 -8.25 23.18
C THR A 148 -5.29 -8.76 21.85
N ILE A 149 -3.98 -8.87 21.65
CA ILE A 149 -3.34 -9.15 20.37
C ILE A 149 -2.46 -10.41 20.49
N LYS A 150 -2.45 -11.24 19.45
CA LYS A 150 -1.39 -12.21 19.21
C LYS A 150 -0.74 -11.95 17.86
N VAL A 151 0.59 -11.89 17.84
CA VAL A 151 1.36 -11.92 16.60
C VAL A 151 1.50 -13.37 16.20
N ILE A 152 0.81 -13.79 15.14
CA ILE A 152 0.68 -15.21 14.75
C ILE A 152 1.65 -15.61 13.63
N GLY A 153 2.40 -14.65 13.09
CA GLY A 153 3.40 -14.84 12.06
C GLY A 153 4.25 -13.59 11.87
N PRO A 154 5.27 -13.62 10.99
CA PRO A 154 6.14 -12.48 10.75
C PRO A 154 5.38 -11.24 10.27
N ASP A 155 4.34 -11.46 9.46
CA ASP A 155 3.57 -10.40 8.80
C ASP A 155 2.11 -10.36 9.23
N GLN A 156 1.73 -11.07 10.30
CA GLN A 156 0.34 -11.35 10.64
C GLN A 156 0.08 -11.29 12.16
N ALA A 157 -0.98 -10.61 12.54
CA ALA A 157 -1.49 -10.57 13.91
C ALA A 157 -3.01 -10.65 13.93
N ILE A 158 -3.58 -11.17 15.02
CA ILE A 158 -5.02 -11.15 15.28
C ILE A 158 -5.22 -10.42 16.60
N GLY A 159 -6.23 -9.56 16.67
CA GLY A 159 -6.63 -8.94 17.90
C GLY A 159 -8.13 -8.96 18.14
N VAL A 160 -8.50 -8.79 19.39
CA VAL A 160 -9.87 -8.60 19.84
C VAL A 160 -9.90 -7.29 20.61
N MET A 161 -10.78 -6.39 20.18
CA MET A 161 -11.02 -5.08 20.77
C MET A 161 -12.13 -5.17 21.81
N HIS A 162 -11.91 -4.51 22.95
CA HIS A 162 -12.80 -4.50 24.09
C HIS A 162 -13.13 -3.07 24.52
N LEU A 163 -14.35 -2.85 24.97
CA LEU A 163 -14.77 -1.61 25.64
C LEU A 163 -14.63 -1.77 27.15
N GLY A 164 -14.00 -0.81 27.83
CA GLY A 164 -13.85 -0.78 29.28
C GLY A 164 -12.42 -1.09 29.73
N THR A 165 -12.27 -1.78 30.86
CA THR A 165 -10.97 -2.04 31.51
C THR A 165 -10.63 -3.53 31.48
N PHE A 166 -9.40 -3.87 31.14
CA PHE A 166 -8.94 -5.25 31.18
C PHE A 166 -8.91 -5.79 32.63
N PRO A 167 -9.33 -7.05 32.89
CA PRO A 167 -9.82 -8.06 31.94
C PRO A 167 -11.36 -8.10 31.80
N GLU A 168 -12.10 -7.16 32.39
CA GLU A 168 -13.58 -7.20 32.47
C GLU A 168 -14.28 -6.59 31.25
N GLY A 169 -13.56 -5.91 30.36
CA GLY A 169 -14.18 -5.18 29.25
C GLY A 169 -15.01 -6.05 28.29
N LEU A 170 -16.07 -5.46 27.75
CA LEU A 170 -16.98 -6.09 26.80
C LEU A 170 -16.30 -6.28 25.45
N GLU A 171 -16.38 -7.47 24.87
CA GLU A 171 -15.95 -7.69 23.49
C GLU A 171 -16.77 -6.88 22.50
N PHE A 172 -16.06 -6.16 21.63
CA PHE A 172 -16.67 -5.27 20.67
C PHE A 172 -16.40 -5.67 19.22
N ALA A 173 -15.15 -6.02 18.89
CA ALA A 173 -14.82 -6.48 17.53
C ALA A 173 -13.57 -7.36 17.53
N THR A 174 -13.52 -8.32 16.61
CA THR A 174 -12.29 -9.05 16.29
C THR A 174 -11.71 -8.49 15.00
N PHE A 175 -10.38 -8.39 14.93
CA PHE A 175 -9.67 -7.84 13.79
C PHE A 175 -8.43 -8.67 13.45
N PHE A 176 -8.01 -8.55 12.20
CA PHE A 176 -6.74 -9.05 11.69
C PHE A 176 -5.84 -7.86 11.35
N MET A 177 -4.53 -7.99 11.58
CA MET A 177 -3.53 -7.04 11.11
C MET A 177 -2.49 -7.72 10.25
N GLU A 178 -2.08 -7.05 9.19
CA GLU A 178 -0.97 -7.44 8.33
C GLU A 178 0.07 -6.34 8.21
N ARG A 179 1.31 -6.70 7.90
CA ARG A 179 2.33 -5.71 7.52
C ARG A 179 1.93 -5.03 6.22
N HIS A 180 2.13 -3.72 6.16
CA HIS A 180 1.75 -2.91 5.01
C HIS A 180 2.41 -3.44 3.73
N ASN A 181 1.57 -3.79 2.76
CA ASN A 181 2.00 -4.22 1.45
C ASN A 181 0.96 -3.77 0.41
N TYR A 182 1.43 -3.52 -0.81
CA TYR A 182 0.59 -3.00 -1.90
C TYR A 182 1.17 -3.35 -3.28
N PRO A 183 0.33 -3.45 -4.33
CA PRO A 183 0.80 -3.74 -5.68
C PRO A 183 1.61 -2.58 -6.26
N PHE A 184 2.45 -2.85 -7.25
CA PHE A 184 3.26 -1.84 -7.96
C PHE A 184 2.41 -0.72 -8.58
N LEU A 185 1.16 -0.98 -8.96
CA LEU A 185 0.20 0.05 -9.38
C LEU A 185 -0.06 1.15 -8.34
N LYS A 186 0.33 0.94 -7.08
CA LYS A 186 0.21 1.91 -5.97
C LYS A 186 1.55 2.35 -5.41
N MET A 187 2.65 2.02 -6.10
CA MET A 187 3.97 2.36 -5.59
C MET A 187 4.21 3.87 -5.57
N SER A 188 5.07 4.32 -4.65
CA SER A 188 5.55 5.70 -4.63
C SER A 188 6.71 5.91 -5.61
N ALA A 189 7.05 7.16 -5.85
CA ALA A 189 8.30 7.52 -6.53
C ALA A 189 9.55 6.97 -5.82
N ALA A 190 9.53 6.89 -4.48
CA ALA A 190 10.63 6.29 -3.71
C ALA A 190 10.75 4.78 -3.98
N ASP A 191 9.63 4.07 -4.02
CA ASP A 191 9.60 2.64 -4.38
C ASP A 191 10.11 2.40 -5.80
N PHE A 192 9.74 3.27 -6.76
CA PHE A 192 10.25 3.20 -8.13
C PHE A 192 11.77 3.33 -8.19
N ARG A 193 12.38 4.26 -7.44
CA ARG A 193 13.85 4.40 -7.43
C ARG A 193 14.53 3.13 -6.92
N MET A 194 13.96 2.48 -5.92
CA MET A 194 14.44 1.18 -5.44
C MET A 194 14.28 0.10 -6.50
N LEU A 195 13.14 0.08 -7.19
CA LEU A 195 12.85 -0.87 -8.26
C LEU A 195 13.83 -0.72 -9.43
N ALA A 196 14.07 0.51 -9.87
CA ALA A 196 14.98 0.83 -10.98
C ALA A 196 16.44 0.44 -10.69
N ALA A 197 16.83 0.34 -9.41
CA ALA A 197 18.16 -0.09 -9.00
C ALA A 197 18.31 -1.61 -8.84
N LEU A 198 17.25 -2.41 -9.07
CA LEU A 198 17.33 -3.86 -8.94
C LEU A 198 18.09 -4.51 -10.12
N PRO A 199 18.85 -5.58 -9.88
CA PRO A 199 19.42 -6.39 -10.96
C PRO A 199 18.34 -6.95 -11.90
N GLY A 200 18.63 -6.92 -13.21
CA GLY A 200 17.71 -7.42 -14.26
C GLY A 200 16.59 -6.47 -14.65
N VAL A 201 16.54 -5.27 -14.06
CA VAL A 201 15.74 -4.15 -14.54
C VAL A 201 16.54 -3.43 -15.62
N GLU A 202 16.00 -3.39 -16.83
CA GLU A 202 16.73 -2.96 -18.03
C GLU A 202 16.10 -1.69 -18.62
N PRO A 203 16.87 -0.78 -19.23
CA PRO A 203 16.32 0.35 -19.96
C PRO A 203 15.32 -0.09 -21.05
N VAL A 204 14.23 0.66 -21.21
CA VAL A 204 13.23 0.37 -22.24
C VAL A 204 13.84 0.57 -23.62
N ARG A 205 13.87 -0.48 -24.45
CA ARG A 205 14.27 -0.37 -25.86
C ARG A 205 13.08 0.07 -26.73
N PRO A 206 13.22 1.04 -27.64
CA PRO A 206 12.12 1.56 -28.45
C PRO A 206 11.29 0.48 -29.16
N ALA A 207 11.93 -0.46 -29.86
CA ALA A 207 11.23 -1.54 -30.56
C ALA A 207 10.39 -2.44 -29.63
N ALA A 208 10.83 -2.64 -28.39
CA ALA A 208 10.11 -3.43 -27.39
C ALA A 208 8.97 -2.63 -26.71
N ALA A 209 9.01 -1.30 -26.77
CA ALA A 209 7.96 -0.44 -26.22
C ALA A 209 6.69 -0.41 -27.07
N GLY A 210 6.74 -0.81 -28.35
CA GLY A 210 5.59 -0.74 -29.26
C GLY A 210 4.34 -1.46 -28.72
N GLY A 211 3.17 -0.82 -28.80
CA GLY A 211 1.88 -1.39 -28.41
C GLY A 211 1.05 -0.51 -27.46
N GLU A 212 -0.03 -1.08 -26.93
CA GLU A 212 -0.94 -0.44 -25.99
C GLU A 212 -0.57 -0.77 -24.54
N TRP A 213 -0.56 0.26 -23.68
CA TRP A 213 -0.20 0.16 -22.28
C TRP A 213 -1.21 0.89 -21.39
N GLU A 214 -1.42 0.38 -20.20
CA GLU A 214 -2.31 0.98 -19.19
C GLU A 214 -1.72 0.83 -17.79
N GLY A 215 -1.91 1.84 -16.95
CA GLY A 215 -1.48 1.81 -15.57
C GLY A 215 -1.78 3.13 -14.88
N THR A 216 -0.82 3.61 -14.09
CA THR A 216 -1.04 4.72 -13.16
C THR A 216 0.16 5.66 -13.13
N LEU A 217 -0.09 6.91 -12.76
CA LEU A 217 0.96 7.76 -12.20
C LEU A 217 1.43 7.16 -10.86
N LEU A 218 2.55 7.59 -10.30
CA LEU A 218 2.97 7.14 -8.95
C LEU A 218 2.81 8.27 -7.96
N SER A 219 2.42 7.95 -6.73
CA SER A 219 2.33 8.94 -5.66
C SER A 219 3.71 9.54 -5.35
N LEU A 220 3.76 10.86 -5.17
CA LEU A 220 4.94 11.56 -4.67
C LEU A 220 4.99 11.63 -3.14
N ALA A 221 3.93 11.23 -2.46
CA ALA A 221 3.87 11.21 -1.02
C ALA A 221 4.87 10.21 -0.42
N ASP A 222 5.40 10.53 0.75
CA ASP A 222 6.24 9.64 1.54
C ASP A 222 5.40 8.45 2.06
N PRO A 223 5.65 7.21 1.58
CA PRO A 223 4.88 6.03 1.99
C PRO A 223 5.08 5.64 3.46
N ASP A 224 6.08 6.21 4.14
CA ASP A 224 6.31 5.99 5.58
C ASP A 224 5.53 6.97 6.46
N ARG A 225 4.88 7.95 5.84
CA ARG A 225 4.07 8.98 6.52
C ARG A 225 2.62 8.99 6.05
N VAL A 226 2.37 8.51 4.83
CA VAL A 226 1.04 8.55 4.19
C VAL A 226 0.62 7.14 3.78
N LEU A 227 -0.66 6.85 4.01
CA LEU A 227 -1.29 5.62 3.55
C LEU A 227 -1.59 5.73 2.05
N LEU A 228 -0.63 5.29 1.22
CA LEU A 228 -0.72 5.31 -0.25
C LEU A 228 -1.98 4.62 -0.81
N SER A 229 -2.57 3.74 0.00
CA SER A 229 -3.81 3.06 -0.32
C SER A 229 -4.98 3.97 -0.72
N LYS A 230 -5.01 5.23 -0.25
CA LYS A 230 -6.11 6.17 -0.54
C LYS A 230 -5.81 7.18 -1.63
N VAL A 231 -4.54 7.44 -1.89
CA VAL A 231 -4.10 8.36 -2.94
C VAL A 231 -4.01 7.56 -4.22
N ASN A 232 -5.14 7.41 -4.91
CA ASN A 232 -5.14 6.66 -6.15
C ASN A 232 -4.49 7.52 -7.24
N PRO A 233 -3.43 7.04 -7.89
CA PRO A 233 -2.82 7.84 -8.92
C PRO A 233 -3.72 7.87 -10.14
N LEU A 234 -3.66 8.98 -10.85
CA LEU A 234 -4.38 9.18 -12.08
C LEU A 234 -4.07 8.03 -13.05
N ARG A 235 -5.10 7.49 -13.70
CA ARG A 235 -4.91 6.43 -14.70
C ARG A 235 -4.11 7.00 -15.87
N LEU A 236 -3.21 6.19 -16.41
CA LEU A 236 -2.39 6.53 -17.56
C LEU A 236 -2.57 5.44 -18.62
N ARG A 237 -3.01 5.83 -19.82
CA ARG A 237 -2.97 4.96 -21.01
C ARG A 237 -1.93 5.47 -21.96
N VAL A 238 -1.16 4.59 -22.57
CA VAL A 238 -0.06 4.93 -23.47
C VAL A 238 -0.12 4.03 -24.69
N THR A 239 -0.30 4.62 -25.87
CA THR A 239 -0.02 3.95 -27.14
C THR A 239 1.41 4.30 -27.53
N ALA A 240 2.30 3.32 -27.59
CA ALA A 240 3.68 3.51 -27.98
C ALA A 240 3.92 3.00 -29.41
N ASP A 241 4.54 3.84 -30.24
CA ASP A 241 5.11 3.45 -31.52
C ASP A 241 6.63 3.48 -31.41
N GLY A 242 7.23 2.29 -31.52
CA GLY A 242 8.64 2.05 -31.30
C GLY A 242 9.37 1.90 -32.63
N ALA A 243 9.78 3.02 -33.22
CA ALA A 243 10.54 3.05 -34.47
C ALA A 243 11.77 3.95 -34.33
N ASP A 244 12.88 3.57 -34.94
CA ASP A 244 14.05 4.42 -35.20
C ASP A 244 14.51 5.27 -33.99
N SER A 245 14.82 4.61 -32.87
CA SER A 245 15.36 5.19 -31.62
C SER A 245 14.41 6.06 -30.76
N LEU A 246 13.16 6.27 -31.18
CA LEU A 246 12.19 7.09 -30.46
C LEU A 246 10.97 6.28 -30.02
N ILE A 247 10.44 6.60 -28.83
CA ILE A 247 9.12 6.11 -28.40
C ILE A 247 8.14 7.26 -28.53
N ARG A 248 7.24 7.17 -29.51
CA ARG A 248 6.11 8.12 -29.60
C ARG A 248 4.99 7.63 -28.71
N PHE A 249 4.44 8.49 -27.87
CA PHE A 249 3.33 8.14 -26.99
C PHE A 249 2.15 9.07 -27.13
N ARG A 250 0.95 8.50 -27.04
CA ARG A 250 -0.28 9.24 -26.74
C ARG A 250 -0.72 8.89 -25.36
N TYR A 251 -0.98 9.89 -24.52
CA TYR A 251 -1.41 9.66 -23.16
C TYR A 251 -2.79 10.21 -22.86
N ARG A 252 -3.42 9.60 -21.85
CA ARG A 252 -4.69 10.04 -21.28
C ARG A 252 -4.63 9.92 -19.77
N VAL A 253 -4.91 11.03 -19.08
CA VAL A 253 -4.85 11.14 -17.62
C VAL A 253 -6.20 11.56 -17.06
N GLY A 254 -6.71 10.85 -16.04
CA GLY A 254 -7.95 11.23 -15.37
C GLY A 254 -8.30 10.39 -14.14
N TRP A 255 -9.39 10.77 -13.47
CA TRP A 255 -9.91 10.15 -12.24
C TRP A 255 -10.92 9.05 -12.54
N GLY A 256 -10.63 7.80 -12.19
CA GLY A 256 -11.62 6.71 -12.24
C GLY A 256 -12.04 6.26 -13.65
N GLU A 257 -13.06 5.41 -13.73
CA GLU A 257 -13.64 4.91 -14.99
C GLU A 257 -14.64 5.92 -15.53
N GLY A 258 -14.27 6.65 -16.59
CA GLY A 258 -15.18 7.53 -17.33
C GLY A 258 -15.04 9.04 -17.09
N ALA A 259 -14.05 9.51 -16.30
CA ALA A 259 -13.77 10.94 -16.25
C ALA A 259 -13.10 11.45 -17.53
N ASP A 260 -13.27 12.75 -17.80
CA ASP A 260 -12.64 13.46 -18.90
C ASP A 260 -11.12 13.30 -18.81
N LEU A 261 -10.58 12.50 -19.73
CA LEU A 261 -9.16 12.24 -19.82
C LEU A 261 -8.50 13.43 -20.54
N VAL A 262 -7.57 14.12 -19.87
CA VAL A 262 -6.71 15.08 -20.58
C VAL A 262 -5.80 14.28 -21.49
N ALA A 263 -5.96 14.49 -22.81
CA ALA A 263 -5.19 13.80 -23.82
C ALA A 263 -3.99 14.65 -24.27
N GLY A 264 -2.85 14.00 -24.46
CA GLY A 264 -1.67 14.61 -25.04
C GLY A 264 -0.85 13.60 -25.84
N SER A 265 0.21 14.10 -26.48
CA SER A 265 1.14 13.27 -27.24
C SER A 265 2.55 13.81 -27.09
N GLY A 266 3.53 12.92 -27.08
CA GLY A 266 4.95 13.24 -26.95
C GLY A 266 5.83 12.25 -27.68
N SER A 267 7.11 12.56 -27.77
CA SER A 267 8.15 11.63 -28.21
C SER A 267 9.24 11.61 -27.14
N LEU A 268 9.62 10.40 -26.71
CA LEU A 268 10.68 10.17 -25.75
C LEU A 268 11.93 9.71 -26.50
N ALA A 269 13.00 10.49 -26.43
CA ALA A 269 14.34 9.99 -26.73
C ALA A 269 14.77 9.10 -25.57
N VAL A 270 14.94 7.80 -25.83
CA VAL A 270 15.40 6.86 -24.81
C VAL A 270 16.90 7.08 -24.64
N SER A 271 17.32 7.49 -23.44
CA SER A 271 18.72 7.52 -23.01
C SER A 271 18.92 6.59 -21.83
N GLU A 272 20.13 6.03 -21.70
CA GLU A 272 20.51 5.16 -20.57
C GLU A 272 20.71 5.96 -19.28
N GLU A 273 21.10 7.25 -19.39
CA GLU A 273 21.22 8.19 -18.29
C GLU A 273 20.11 9.25 -18.35
N PHE A 274 19.61 9.68 -17.19
CA PHE A 274 18.66 10.79 -17.15
C PHE A 274 19.34 12.08 -17.62
N ASP A 275 19.14 12.43 -18.88
CA ASP A 275 19.70 13.66 -19.45
C ASP A 275 18.75 14.86 -19.20
N GLU A 276 19.09 15.67 -18.19
CA GLU A 276 18.42 16.95 -17.91
C GLU A 276 18.56 17.97 -19.05
N SER A 277 19.49 17.74 -19.97
CA SER A 277 19.85 18.66 -21.06
C SER A 277 19.18 18.33 -22.40
N ALA A 278 18.28 17.34 -22.45
CA ALA A 278 17.51 17.00 -23.65
C ALA A 278 16.66 18.20 -24.12
N GLY A 279 17.24 19.05 -24.95
CA GLY A 279 16.63 20.26 -25.50
C GLY A 279 15.46 19.96 -26.44
N GLN A 280 14.61 20.98 -26.63
CA GLN A 280 13.48 21.11 -27.57
C GLN A 280 12.41 20.00 -27.65
N ALA A 281 12.61 18.82 -27.03
CA ALA A 281 11.57 17.81 -26.94
C ALA A 281 10.51 18.26 -25.92
N SER A 282 9.22 18.17 -26.30
CA SER A 282 8.11 18.44 -25.37
C SER A 282 8.06 17.46 -24.20
N PHE A 283 8.77 16.33 -24.30
CA PHE A 283 8.93 15.33 -23.26
C PHE A 283 10.37 14.81 -23.18
N SER A 284 10.89 14.67 -21.97
CA SER A 284 12.13 13.95 -21.66
C SER A 284 11.91 12.98 -20.51
N GLY A 285 12.78 11.99 -20.34
CA GLY A 285 12.59 11.00 -19.27
C GLY A 285 13.32 9.69 -19.48
N SER A 286 13.14 8.79 -18.51
CA SER A 286 13.74 7.45 -18.49
C SER A 286 12.68 6.43 -18.13
N ALA A 287 12.75 5.25 -18.74
CA ALA A 287 11.87 4.14 -18.44
C ALA A 287 12.67 2.83 -18.41
N VAL A 288 12.23 1.92 -17.56
CA VAL A 288 12.81 0.58 -17.40
C VAL A 288 11.76 -0.50 -17.60
N PHE A 289 12.14 -1.60 -18.23
CA PHE A 289 11.36 -2.83 -18.25
C PHE A 289 11.59 -3.63 -16.98
N LEU A 290 10.51 -4.19 -16.47
CA LEU A 290 10.57 -5.10 -15.35
C LEU A 290 10.81 -6.53 -15.85
N PRO A 291 11.57 -7.34 -15.08
CA PRO A 291 11.69 -8.77 -15.33
C PRO A 291 10.33 -9.40 -15.57
N ARG A 292 10.24 -10.24 -16.60
CA ARG A 292 9.02 -11.00 -16.89
C ARG A 292 8.70 -11.88 -15.69
N SER A 293 7.44 -11.85 -15.28
CA SER A 293 6.92 -12.73 -14.23
C SER A 293 5.76 -13.55 -14.77
N ALA A 294 5.73 -14.83 -14.40
CA ALA A 294 4.66 -15.73 -14.80
C ALA A 294 3.31 -15.20 -14.31
N GLY A 295 2.32 -15.16 -15.21
CA GLY A 295 0.97 -14.68 -14.89
C GLY A 295 0.79 -13.17 -14.90
N HIS A 296 1.81 -12.40 -15.28
CA HIS A 296 1.73 -10.94 -15.40
C HIS A 296 2.10 -10.45 -16.82
N PRO A 297 1.39 -9.44 -17.38
CA PRO A 297 1.72 -8.85 -18.69
C PRO A 297 3.08 -8.16 -18.64
N ASP A 298 3.76 -7.91 -19.77
CA ASP A 298 4.97 -7.07 -19.77
C ASP A 298 4.69 -5.74 -19.06
N ALA A 299 5.66 -5.22 -18.29
CA ALA A 299 5.48 -3.98 -17.55
C ALA A 299 6.70 -3.08 -17.63
N MET A 300 6.45 -1.79 -17.63
CA MET A 300 7.48 -0.76 -17.55
C MET A 300 7.13 0.27 -16.48
N ALA A 301 8.17 0.85 -15.90
CA ALA A 301 8.04 1.96 -14.97
C ALA A 301 9.04 3.04 -15.37
N GLY A 302 8.74 4.30 -15.06
CA GLY A 302 9.62 5.38 -15.45
C GLY A 302 9.24 6.72 -14.88
N ARG A 303 9.96 7.74 -15.35
CA ARG A 303 9.68 9.15 -15.10
C ARG A 303 9.65 9.87 -16.43
N TRP A 304 8.63 10.68 -16.64
CA TRP A 304 8.54 11.63 -17.74
C TRP A 304 8.49 13.05 -17.19
N VAL A 305 9.12 13.97 -17.91
CA VAL A 305 9.10 15.41 -17.67
C VAL A 305 8.56 16.07 -18.94
N THR A 306 7.64 17.01 -18.80
CA THR A 306 7.08 17.77 -19.92
C THR A 306 6.89 19.24 -19.58
N SER A 307 7.02 20.09 -20.58
CA SER A 307 6.62 21.51 -20.50
C SER A 307 5.15 21.73 -20.86
N ASP A 308 4.37 20.67 -21.10
CA ASP A 308 2.93 20.77 -21.40
C ASP A 308 2.13 21.15 -20.14
N GLY A 309 1.92 22.46 -19.98
CA GLY A 309 1.18 23.03 -18.86
C GLY A 309 -0.31 22.64 -18.80
N ARG A 310 -0.88 21.97 -19.80
CA ARG A 310 -2.28 21.51 -19.77
C ARG A 310 -2.57 20.59 -18.59
N LEU A 311 -1.55 19.86 -18.11
CA LEU A 311 -1.65 18.99 -16.96
C LEU A 311 -1.77 19.74 -15.62
N LEU A 312 -1.25 20.96 -15.51
CA LEU A 312 -1.31 21.77 -14.27
C LEU A 312 -2.72 22.25 -13.94
N GLY A 313 -3.58 22.37 -14.95
CA GLY A 313 -5.00 22.73 -14.75
C GLY A 313 -5.84 21.60 -14.13
N PHE A 314 -5.29 20.39 -13.99
CA PHE A 314 -6.03 19.24 -13.50
C PHE A 314 -5.93 19.10 -11.96
N PRO A 315 -7.05 18.90 -11.23
CA PRO A 315 -7.02 18.75 -9.78
C PRO A 315 -6.08 17.64 -9.31
N GLY A 316 -5.21 17.96 -8.35
CA GLY A 316 -4.22 17.03 -7.79
C GLY A 316 -2.91 16.91 -8.58
N MET A 317 -2.75 17.63 -9.70
CA MET A 317 -1.51 17.60 -10.48
C MET A 317 -0.44 18.59 -10.01
N HIS A 318 -0.80 19.61 -9.23
CA HIS A 318 0.15 20.62 -8.73
C HIS A 318 1.34 20.01 -7.96
N GLN A 319 1.16 18.85 -7.32
CA GLN A 319 2.22 18.16 -6.58
C GLN A 319 3.36 17.64 -7.47
N TYR A 320 3.13 17.49 -8.78
CA TYR A 320 4.09 17.01 -9.77
C TYR A 320 4.75 18.15 -10.57
N ALA A 321 4.50 19.41 -10.19
CA ALA A 321 5.24 20.54 -10.77
C ALA A 321 6.71 20.48 -10.32
N GLU A 322 7.63 20.68 -11.27
CA GLU A 322 9.05 20.81 -10.97
C GLU A 322 9.33 22.10 -10.18
N PRO A 323 10.44 22.20 -9.43
CA PRO A 323 10.74 23.36 -8.59
C PRO A 323 10.71 24.72 -9.31
N ALA A 324 11.03 24.76 -10.61
CA ALA A 324 10.99 25.97 -11.43
C ALA A 324 9.57 26.38 -11.87
N GLY A 325 8.57 25.50 -11.69
CA GLY A 325 7.16 25.77 -11.96
C GLY A 325 6.74 25.76 -13.44
N ASP A 326 7.69 25.58 -14.35
CA ASP A 326 7.52 25.61 -15.81
C ASP A 326 7.48 24.22 -16.45
N ARG A 327 7.79 23.18 -15.67
CA ARG A 327 7.84 21.77 -16.09
C ARG A 327 7.05 20.88 -15.14
N PHE A 328 6.63 19.75 -15.66
CA PHE A 328 5.80 18.77 -14.99
C PHE A 328 6.51 17.42 -15.02
N GLY A 329 6.94 16.91 -13.87
CA GLY A 329 7.65 15.65 -13.73
C GLY A 329 6.80 14.62 -13.01
N PHE A 330 6.50 13.50 -13.67
CA PHE A 330 5.70 12.43 -13.10
C PHE A 330 6.33 11.08 -13.29
N TYR A 331 6.16 10.25 -12.28
CA TYR A 331 6.53 8.85 -12.34
C TYR A 331 5.31 8.03 -12.75
N PHE A 332 5.54 6.91 -13.43
CA PHE A 332 4.48 6.03 -13.88
C PHE A 332 4.83 4.56 -13.71
N PHE A 333 3.79 3.73 -13.69
CA PHE A 333 3.84 2.29 -13.88
C PHE A 333 2.81 1.91 -14.94
N LEU A 334 3.22 1.09 -15.90
CA LEU A 334 2.43 0.71 -17.06
C LEU A 334 2.54 -0.80 -17.29
N GLU A 335 1.41 -1.43 -17.57
CA GLU A 335 1.29 -2.82 -17.98
C GLU A 335 0.82 -2.89 -19.43
N ARG A 336 1.39 -3.82 -20.19
CA ARG A 336 1.00 -4.04 -21.57
C ARG A 336 -0.44 -4.55 -21.60
N ARG A 337 -1.30 -3.92 -22.38
CA ARG A 337 -2.64 -4.45 -22.62
C ARG A 337 -2.53 -5.70 -23.48
N PRO A 338 -3.31 -6.76 -23.18
CA PRO A 338 -3.50 -7.83 -24.15
C PRO A 338 -3.97 -7.22 -25.46
N GLY A 339 -3.37 -7.62 -26.59
CA GLY A 339 -3.94 -7.28 -27.89
C GLY A 339 -5.36 -7.87 -27.97
N ASP A 340 -6.31 -7.08 -28.44
CA ASP A 340 -7.68 -7.53 -28.70
C ASP A 340 -7.72 -8.64 -29.76
#